data_AF-K2AAH0-F1
#
_entry.id   AF-K2AAH0-F1
#
_cell.length_a   1.000
_cell.length_b   1.000
_cell.length_c   1.000
_cell.angle_alpha   90.00
_cell.angle_beta   90.00
_cell.angle_gamma   90.00
#
_symmetry.space_group_name_H-M   'P 1'
#
loop_
_entity.id
_entity.type
_entity.pdbx_description
1 polymer ?
#
loop_
_entity_poly.entity_id
_entity_poly.type
_entity_poly.pdbx_seq_one_letter_code
_entity_poly.pdbx_strand_id
1 'polypeptide(L)'
;MPKIVNGNLYLHRQYIHILSPELIDKVDLALHHLPISCDWNLVKIDSNGTHITFSNYPDFELLPHPELKQWNRIDVISGVATTGIGSTDNPIILHRKETFIDQSDSNYDIFTHLTRQEIAAGLYARENLSRIGHKKYWEQLLDIKGLKIIDHSLYFATGIEFETSFRLGKER
;
A
#
# COMPACT_ATOMS: atom_id res chain seq x y z
N MET A 1 -8.16 -9.33 9.35
CA MET A 1 -9.27 -8.34 9.48
C MET A 1 -8.96 -7.12 8.64
N PRO A 2 -9.92 -6.54 7.90
CA PRO A 2 -9.69 -5.39 7.04
C PRO A 2 -9.39 -4.11 7.84
N LYS A 3 -8.60 -3.20 7.26
CA LYS A 3 -8.25 -1.90 7.87
C LYS A 3 -9.43 -0.95 7.76
N ILE A 4 -9.72 -0.21 8.83
CA ILE A 4 -10.74 0.84 8.83
C ILE A 4 -10.10 2.20 9.08
N VAL A 5 -10.34 3.18 8.20
CA VAL A 5 -9.88 4.56 8.34
C VAL A 5 -11.03 5.51 8.00
N ASN A 6 -11.46 6.32 8.99
CA ASN A 6 -12.60 7.24 8.86
C ASN A 6 -13.86 6.55 8.31
N GLY A 7 -14.14 5.33 8.79
CA GLY A 7 -15.27 4.50 8.33
C GLY A 7 -15.06 3.81 6.97
N ASN A 8 -14.02 4.15 6.21
CA ASN A 8 -13.70 3.46 4.96
C ASN A 8 -12.95 2.16 5.27
N LEU A 9 -13.35 1.08 4.61
CA LEU A 9 -12.74 -0.23 4.72
C LEU A 9 -11.69 -0.41 3.62
N TYR A 10 -10.52 -0.95 3.97
CA TYR A 10 -9.42 -1.24 3.04
C TYR A 10 -8.90 -2.65 3.22
N LEU A 11 -8.47 -3.22 2.10
CA LEU A 11 -8.25 -4.66 1.98
C LEU A 11 -7.43 -4.97 0.73
N HIS A 12 -6.48 -5.90 0.83
CA HIS A 12 -5.81 -6.46 -0.34
C HIS A 12 -6.73 -7.48 -1.05
N ARG A 13 -6.70 -7.51 -2.40
CA ARG A 13 -7.63 -8.30 -3.24
C ARG A 13 -7.74 -9.77 -2.85
N GLN A 14 -6.65 -10.36 -2.39
CA GLN A 14 -6.58 -11.76 -1.97
C GLN A 14 -7.55 -12.09 -0.84
N TYR A 15 -7.89 -11.11 0.00
CA TYR A 15 -8.66 -11.31 1.21
C TYR A 15 -10.13 -10.86 1.06
N ILE A 16 -10.64 -10.61 -0.15
CA ILE A 16 -12.05 -10.21 -0.37
C ILE A 16 -13.05 -11.22 0.22
N HIS A 17 -12.68 -12.49 0.19
CA HIS A 17 -13.49 -13.58 0.74
C HIS A 17 -13.76 -13.46 2.26
N ILE A 18 -13.05 -12.59 3.00
CA ILE A 18 -13.29 -12.38 4.44
C ILE A 18 -14.36 -11.31 4.72
N LEU A 19 -14.81 -10.58 3.69
CA LEU A 19 -15.86 -9.57 3.84
C LEU A 19 -17.22 -10.21 4.12
N SER A 20 -18.18 -9.42 4.58
CA SER A 20 -19.57 -9.87 4.65
C SER A 20 -20.12 -10.11 3.23
N PRO A 21 -21.08 -11.03 3.05
CA PRO A 21 -21.68 -11.31 1.75
C PRO A 21 -22.19 -10.05 1.03
N GLU A 22 -22.84 -9.13 1.76
CA GLU A 22 -23.32 -7.86 1.20
C GLU A 22 -22.18 -7.00 0.60
N LEU A 23 -21.02 -6.98 1.25
CA LEU A 23 -19.87 -6.22 0.75
C LEU A 23 -19.20 -6.92 -0.43
N ILE A 24 -19.17 -8.25 -0.44
CA ILE A 24 -18.70 -9.04 -1.58
C ILE A 24 -19.56 -8.74 -2.80
N ASP A 25 -20.90 -8.77 -2.67
CA ASP A 25 -21.83 -8.46 -3.76
C ASP A 25 -21.59 -7.07 -4.35
N LYS A 26 -21.32 -6.07 -3.49
CA LYS A 26 -21.00 -4.70 -3.94
C LYS A 26 -19.67 -4.65 -4.68
N VAL A 27 -18.63 -5.35 -4.18
CA VAL A 27 -17.32 -5.43 -4.84
C VAL A 27 -17.46 -6.10 -6.21
N ASP A 28 -18.20 -7.21 -6.30
CA ASP A 28 -18.44 -7.93 -7.55
C ASP A 28 -19.22 -7.06 -8.54
N LEU A 29 -20.24 -6.34 -8.08
CA LEU A 29 -20.96 -5.37 -8.91
C LEU A 29 -20.02 -4.28 -9.44
N ALA A 30 -19.16 -3.72 -8.59
CA ALA A 30 -18.20 -2.71 -9.03
C ALA A 30 -17.14 -3.27 -10.00
N LEU A 31 -16.74 -4.53 -9.86
CA LEU A 31 -15.81 -5.19 -10.77
C LEU A 31 -16.36 -5.30 -12.20
N HIS A 32 -17.68 -5.46 -12.37
CA HIS A 32 -18.30 -5.45 -13.71
C HIS A 32 -18.15 -4.11 -14.44
N HIS A 33 -17.94 -3.01 -13.71
CA HIS A 33 -17.72 -1.69 -14.27
C HIS A 33 -16.22 -1.32 -14.39
N LEU A 34 -15.33 -2.18 -13.91
CA LEU A 34 -13.89 -1.95 -13.97
C LEU A 34 -13.38 -2.26 -15.39
N PRO A 35 -12.57 -1.37 -16.01
CA PRO A 35 -11.98 -1.67 -17.31
C PRO A 35 -11.11 -2.94 -17.26
N ILE A 36 -11.26 -3.84 -18.25
CA ILE A 36 -10.59 -5.15 -18.30
C ILE A 36 -9.05 -5.04 -18.20
N SER A 37 -8.46 -3.98 -18.73
CA SER A 37 -7.02 -3.73 -18.70
C SER A 37 -6.51 -3.17 -17.37
N CYS A 38 -7.39 -2.90 -16.41
CA CYS A 38 -7.00 -2.34 -15.12
C CYS A 38 -6.59 -3.45 -14.15
N ASP A 39 -5.29 -3.55 -13.92
CA ASP A 39 -4.77 -4.30 -12.78
C ASP A 39 -4.92 -3.50 -11.47
N TRP A 40 -5.11 -4.20 -10.36
CA TRP A 40 -5.30 -3.64 -9.03
C TRP A 40 -4.99 -4.69 -7.96
N ASN A 41 -4.67 -4.23 -6.76
CA ASN A 41 -4.38 -5.10 -5.62
C ASN A 41 -4.95 -4.60 -4.29
N LEU A 42 -5.42 -3.36 -4.23
CA LEU A 42 -6.08 -2.82 -3.05
C LEU A 42 -7.50 -2.37 -3.39
N VAL A 43 -8.46 -2.74 -2.55
CA VAL A 43 -9.83 -2.22 -2.61
C VAL A 43 -10.10 -1.34 -1.39
N LYS A 44 -10.78 -0.22 -1.64
CA LYS A 44 -11.39 0.64 -0.63
C LYS A 44 -12.89 0.67 -0.84
N ILE A 45 -13.64 0.33 0.21
CA ILE A 45 -15.09 0.51 0.26
C ILE A 45 -15.35 1.73 1.14
N ASP A 46 -16.06 2.72 0.61
CA ASP A 46 -16.41 3.89 1.42
C ASP A 46 -17.40 3.52 2.54
N SER A 47 -17.52 4.38 3.55
CA SER A 47 -18.34 4.10 4.74
C SER A 47 -19.81 3.81 4.44
N ASN A 48 -20.30 4.26 3.29
CA ASN A 48 -21.69 4.10 2.87
C ASN A 48 -21.86 2.91 1.89
N GLY A 49 -20.75 2.30 1.46
CA GLY A 49 -20.72 1.27 0.42
C GLY A 49 -21.24 1.76 -0.94
N THR A 50 -21.28 3.06 -1.19
CA THR A 50 -21.75 3.65 -2.45
C THR A 50 -20.64 3.79 -3.46
N HIS A 51 -19.38 3.89 -3.00
CA HIS A 51 -18.22 3.91 -3.87
C HIS A 51 -17.22 2.83 -3.50
N ILE A 52 -16.72 2.18 -4.54
CA ILE A 52 -15.61 1.22 -4.43
C ILE A 52 -14.44 1.75 -5.25
N THR A 53 -13.28 1.86 -4.62
CA THR A 53 -12.04 2.29 -5.27
C THR A 53 -11.08 1.13 -5.35
N PHE A 54 -10.66 0.78 -6.56
CA PHE A 54 -9.61 -0.18 -6.83
C PHE A 54 -8.31 0.58 -7.11
N SER A 55 -7.26 0.30 -6.36
CA SER A 55 -5.94 0.91 -6.50
C SER A 55 -4.91 -0.13 -6.87
N ASN A 56 -3.96 0.27 -7.73
CA ASN A 56 -2.82 -0.54 -8.12
C ASN A 56 -1.53 0.01 -7.52
N TYR A 57 -0.91 -0.80 -6.68
CA TYR A 57 0.41 -0.60 -6.14
C TYR A 57 1.34 -1.70 -6.65
N PRO A 58 2.00 -1.55 -7.81
CA PRO A 58 2.86 -2.59 -8.37
C PRO A 58 3.92 -3.05 -7.37
N ASP A 59 4.33 -4.30 -7.51
CA ASP A 59 5.37 -4.90 -6.65
C ASP A 59 5.03 -4.79 -5.16
N PHE A 60 3.74 -4.98 -4.83
CA PHE A 60 3.20 -4.83 -3.48
C PHE A 60 3.96 -5.66 -2.46
N GLU A 61 4.37 -6.87 -2.79
CA GLU A 61 5.10 -7.76 -1.91
C GLU A 61 6.57 -7.30 -1.76
N LEU A 62 7.20 -6.97 -2.89
CA LEU A 62 8.63 -6.71 -3.00
C LEU A 62 9.04 -5.33 -2.43
N LEU A 63 8.31 -4.27 -2.75
CA LEU A 63 8.70 -2.92 -2.34
C LEU A 63 8.20 -2.62 -0.92
N PRO A 64 8.97 -1.95 -0.05
CA PRO A 64 8.50 -1.56 1.28
C PRO A 64 7.34 -0.56 1.20
N HIS A 65 7.45 0.38 0.26
CA HIS A 65 6.49 1.46 0.04
C HIS A 65 6.13 1.57 -1.45
N PRO A 66 5.33 0.63 -2.00
CA PRO A 66 5.00 0.65 -3.42
C PRO A 66 4.21 1.92 -3.77
N GLU A 67 4.42 2.41 -4.99
CA GLU A 67 3.82 3.65 -5.50
C GLU A 67 2.46 3.37 -6.14
N LEU A 68 1.50 4.28 -5.93
CA LEU A 68 0.21 4.24 -6.59
C LEU A 68 0.42 4.47 -8.09
N LYS A 69 0.15 3.47 -8.92
CA LYS A 69 0.22 3.58 -10.39
C LYS A 69 -1.07 4.13 -10.98
N GLN A 70 -2.20 3.58 -10.55
CA GLN A 70 -3.53 3.93 -11.04
C GLN A 70 -4.59 3.61 -10.00
N TRP A 71 -5.74 4.28 -10.12
CA TRP A 71 -6.92 3.96 -9.34
C TRP A 71 -8.19 4.13 -10.17
N ASN A 72 -9.22 3.37 -9.82
CA ASN A 72 -10.54 3.42 -10.43
C ASN A 72 -11.60 3.45 -9.33
N ARG A 73 -12.39 4.52 -9.29
CA ARG A 73 -13.52 4.68 -8.38
C ARG A 73 -14.80 4.44 -9.14
N ILE A 74 -15.57 3.46 -8.66
CA ILE A 74 -16.87 3.08 -9.21
C ILE A 74 -17.95 3.57 -8.24
N ASP A 75 -18.94 4.29 -8.76
CA ASP A 75 -20.22 4.49 -8.09
C ASP A 75 -21.07 3.23 -8.31
N VAL A 76 -21.39 2.52 -7.22
CA VAL A 76 -22.03 1.19 -7.28
C VAL A 76 -23.49 1.27 -7.75
N ILE A 77 -24.14 2.43 -7.60
CA ILE A 77 -25.56 2.62 -7.95
C ILE A 77 -25.70 2.93 -9.45
N SER A 78 -24.86 3.83 -9.96
CA SER A 78 -24.91 4.31 -11.34
C SER A 78 -23.99 3.56 -12.30
N GLY A 79 -23.00 2.83 -11.77
CA GLY A 79 -21.95 2.17 -12.55
C GLY A 79 -20.92 3.14 -13.15
N VAL A 80 -20.99 4.43 -12.83
CA VAL A 80 -20.04 5.43 -13.36
C VAL A 80 -18.66 5.16 -12.80
N ALA A 81 -17.68 5.01 -13.71
CA ALA A 81 -16.28 4.82 -13.38
C ALA A 81 -15.50 6.13 -13.55
N THR A 82 -14.69 6.48 -12.55
CA THR A 82 -13.68 7.56 -12.64
C THR A 82 -12.30 6.95 -12.45
N THR A 83 -11.40 7.21 -13.40
CA THR A 83 -10.03 6.70 -13.38
C THR A 83 -9.05 7.83 -13.10
N GLY A 84 -7.99 7.55 -12.36
CA GLY A 84 -6.85 8.44 -12.20
C GLY A 84 -5.52 7.69 -12.24
N ILE A 85 -4.47 8.42 -12.62
CA ILE A 85 -3.09 7.92 -12.68
C ILE A 85 -2.32 8.53 -11.51
N GLY A 86 -1.40 7.76 -10.93
CA GLY A 86 -0.47 8.27 -9.94
C GLY A 86 0.44 9.36 -10.49
N SER A 87 0.89 10.26 -9.62
CA SER A 87 1.89 11.27 -10.00
C SER A 87 3.21 10.58 -10.33
N THR A 88 3.82 10.93 -11.45
CA THR A 88 5.18 10.47 -11.81
C THR A 88 6.28 11.21 -11.05
N ASP A 89 6.00 12.41 -10.55
CA ASP A 89 6.96 13.25 -9.83
C ASP A 89 6.92 13.04 -8.31
N ASN A 90 5.72 12.96 -7.74
CA ASN A 90 5.52 12.78 -6.30
C ASN A 90 4.36 11.81 -6.03
N PRO A 91 4.54 10.51 -6.35
CA PRO A 91 3.50 9.51 -6.20
C PRO A 91 3.04 9.37 -4.75
N ILE A 92 1.80 8.90 -4.60
CA ILE A 92 1.32 8.42 -3.31
C ILE A 92 1.96 7.04 -3.07
N ILE A 93 2.64 6.86 -1.95
CA ILE A 93 3.18 5.57 -1.52
C ILE A 93 2.21 4.87 -0.57
N LEU A 94 2.19 3.55 -0.62
CA LEU A 94 1.48 2.74 0.36
C LEU A 94 2.41 2.42 1.53
N HIS A 95 1.99 2.78 2.74
CA HIS A 95 2.70 2.48 3.98
C HIS A 95 1.81 1.60 4.88
N ARG A 96 2.42 0.98 5.89
CA ARG A 96 1.74 0.04 6.80
C ARG A 96 1.00 -1.09 6.08
N LYS A 97 1.73 -1.81 5.21
CA LYS A 97 1.16 -2.88 4.38
C LYS A 97 0.53 -4.01 5.19
N GLU A 98 1.00 -4.25 6.42
CA GLU A 98 0.47 -5.26 7.35
C GLU A 98 -1.01 -5.04 7.66
N THR A 99 -1.51 -3.81 7.50
CA THR A 99 -2.91 -3.49 7.75
C THR A 99 -3.87 -3.97 6.66
N PHE A 100 -3.38 -4.30 5.46
CA PHE A 100 -4.23 -4.68 4.32
C PHE A 100 -4.31 -6.19 4.07
N ILE A 101 -3.49 -6.97 4.78
CA ILE A 101 -3.35 -8.42 4.63
C ILE A 101 -3.78 -9.15 5.90
N ASP A 102 -4.02 -10.46 5.79
CA ASP A 102 -4.33 -11.29 6.95
C ASP A 102 -3.07 -11.65 7.76
N GLN A 103 -3.23 -11.96 9.05
CA GLN A 103 -2.14 -12.35 9.92
C GLN A 103 -1.50 -13.69 9.53
N SER A 104 -2.23 -14.52 8.77
CA SER A 104 -1.73 -15.79 8.23
C SER A 104 -0.89 -15.62 6.94
N ASP A 105 -0.81 -14.42 6.36
CA ASP A 105 0.02 -14.14 5.18
C ASP A 105 1.52 -14.32 5.52
N SER A 106 2.28 -14.97 4.64
CA SER A 106 3.72 -15.15 4.80
C SER A 106 4.49 -13.82 4.91
N ASN A 107 3.93 -12.73 4.40
CA ASN A 107 4.52 -11.40 4.45
C ASN A 107 4.07 -10.57 5.67
N TYR A 108 3.16 -11.08 6.50
CA TYR A 108 2.61 -10.31 7.62
C TYR A 108 3.69 -9.87 8.60
N ASP A 109 4.58 -10.78 8.96
CA ASP A 109 5.63 -10.52 9.97
C ASP A 109 6.68 -9.53 9.46
N ILE A 110 7.09 -9.65 8.19
CA ILE A 110 8.07 -8.73 7.59
C ILE A 110 7.50 -7.32 7.44
N PHE A 111 6.23 -7.15 7.05
CA PHE A 111 5.60 -5.83 6.99
C PHE A 111 5.35 -5.23 8.38
N THR A 112 4.97 -6.07 9.34
CA THR A 112 4.79 -5.67 10.74
C THR A 112 6.13 -5.23 11.35
N HIS A 113 7.22 -5.92 11.03
CA HIS A 113 8.56 -5.58 11.49
C HIS A 113 8.96 -4.18 11.05
N LEU A 114 8.88 -3.90 9.73
CA LEU A 114 9.18 -2.58 9.19
C LEU A 114 8.34 -1.49 9.87
N THR A 115 7.01 -1.69 9.92
CA THR A 115 6.10 -0.71 10.53
C THR A 115 6.45 -0.40 11.98
N ARG A 116 6.84 -1.41 12.77
CA ARG A 116 7.27 -1.19 14.16
C ARG A 116 8.53 -0.32 14.24
N GLN A 117 9.50 -0.54 13.37
CA GLN A 117 10.71 0.28 13.33
C GLN A 117 10.40 1.73 12.95
N GLU A 118 9.53 1.94 11.96
CA GLU A 118 9.11 3.26 11.51
C GLU A 118 8.32 4.04 12.57
N ILE A 119 7.44 3.34 13.32
CA ILE A 119 6.76 3.90 14.49
C ILE A 119 7.78 4.30 15.55
N ALA A 120 8.73 3.41 15.89
CA ALA A 120 9.76 3.68 16.89
C ALA A 120 10.69 4.85 16.49
N ALA A 121 10.96 5.02 15.19
CA ALA A 121 11.70 6.15 14.64
C ALA A 121 10.90 7.46 14.59
N GLY A 122 9.61 7.43 14.95
CA GLY A 122 8.72 8.58 14.96
C GLY A 122 8.32 9.07 13.56
N LEU A 123 8.34 8.21 12.54
CA LEU A 123 7.92 8.59 11.18
C LEU A 123 6.40 8.86 11.13
N TYR A 124 5.62 8.11 11.90
CA TYR A 124 4.17 8.26 12.02
C TYR A 124 3.70 9.27 13.08
N ALA A 125 4.57 10.21 13.49
CA ALA A 125 4.17 11.29 14.40
C ALA A 125 3.04 12.15 13.79
N ARG A 126 2.19 12.74 14.63
CA ARG A 126 0.92 13.40 14.22
C ARG A 126 1.14 14.47 13.16
N GLU A 127 2.22 15.23 13.28
CA GLU A 127 2.65 16.29 12.37
C GLU A 127 3.03 15.79 10.96
N ASN A 128 3.31 14.50 10.80
CA ASN A 128 3.71 13.89 9.54
C ASN A 128 2.52 13.21 8.84
N LEU A 129 1.49 12.76 9.58
CA LEU A 129 0.44 11.85 9.08
C LEU A 129 -0.26 12.29 7.79
N SER A 130 -0.47 13.60 7.59
CA SER A 130 -1.12 14.11 6.36
C SER A 130 -0.21 14.10 5.13
N ARG A 131 1.11 13.91 5.32
CA ARG A 131 2.14 14.09 4.29
C ARG A 131 2.94 12.82 4.01
N ILE A 132 3.02 11.88 4.95
CA ILE A 132 3.78 10.61 4.81
C ILE A 132 3.32 9.74 3.63
N GLY A 133 2.10 9.94 3.14
CA GLY A 133 1.64 9.27 1.94
C GLY A 133 2.34 9.78 0.66
N HIS A 134 3.02 10.92 0.68
CA HIS A 134 3.72 11.47 -0.49
C HIS A 134 5.19 11.05 -0.50
N LYS A 135 5.65 10.46 -1.60
CA LYS A 135 7.00 9.92 -1.74
C LYS A 135 8.10 10.92 -1.37
N LYS A 136 8.09 12.11 -1.96
CA LYS A 136 9.13 13.12 -1.72
C LYS A 136 9.22 13.53 -0.25
N TYR A 137 8.07 13.66 0.40
CA TYR A 137 8.04 14.01 1.81
C TYR A 137 8.54 12.85 2.69
N TRP A 138 8.17 11.61 2.36
CA TRP A 138 8.65 10.42 3.04
C TRP A 138 10.17 10.29 2.95
N GLU A 139 10.74 10.41 1.75
CA GLU A 139 12.19 10.37 1.51
C GLU A 139 12.91 11.49 2.27
N GLN A 140 12.41 12.72 2.19
CA GLN A 140 12.96 13.85 2.95
C GLN A 140 12.92 13.60 4.46
N LEU A 141 11.84 13.01 4.98
CA LEU A 141 11.69 12.71 6.39
C LEU A 141 12.71 11.65 6.86
N LEU A 142 12.97 10.63 6.03
CA LEU A 142 14.02 9.65 6.27
C LEU A 142 15.40 10.33 6.30
N ASP A 143 15.71 11.18 5.33
CA ASP A 143 16.99 11.90 5.24
C ASP A 143 17.23 12.81 6.45
N ILE A 144 16.22 13.60 6.86
CA ILE A 144 16.29 14.47 8.04
C ILE A 144 16.58 13.67 9.31
N LYS A 145 16.06 12.45 9.41
CA LYS A 145 16.27 11.56 10.55
C LYS A 145 17.52 10.70 10.42
N GLY A 146 18.26 10.81 9.32
CA GLY A 146 19.43 9.98 9.03
C GLY A 146 19.06 8.50 8.96
N LEU A 147 17.96 8.17 8.29
CA LEU A 147 17.42 6.81 8.18
C LEU A 147 17.40 6.37 6.71
N LYS A 148 17.49 5.05 6.49
CA LYS A 148 17.29 4.41 5.19
C LYS A 148 16.48 3.14 5.37
N ILE A 149 15.68 2.81 4.36
CA ILE A 149 14.99 1.53 4.28
C ILE A 149 15.74 0.67 3.27
N ILE A 150 16.16 -0.51 3.68
CA ILE A 150 16.74 -1.54 2.81
C ILE A 150 15.84 -2.76 2.96
N ASP A 151 15.29 -3.22 1.84
CA ASP A 151 14.20 -4.19 1.81
C ASP A 151 13.05 -3.76 2.72
N HIS A 152 12.71 -4.54 3.75
CA HIS A 152 11.70 -4.21 4.76
C HIS A 152 12.33 -4.01 6.13
N SER A 153 13.49 -3.34 6.19
CA SER A 153 14.18 -3.02 7.43
C SER A 153 14.70 -1.58 7.42
N LEU A 154 14.53 -0.91 8.56
CA LEU A 154 14.97 0.47 8.78
C LEU A 154 16.35 0.49 9.44
N TYR A 155 17.26 1.25 8.87
CA TYR A 155 18.64 1.41 9.32
C TYR A 155 18.98 2.89 9.53
N PHE A 156 19.96 3.16 10.41
CA PHE A 156 20.61 4.45 10.39
C PHE A 156 21.49 4.56 9.15
N ALA A 157 21.44 5.71 8.51
CA ALA A 157 22.36 6.12 7.46
C ALA A 157 23.74 6.43 8.08
N THR A 158 24.41 5.43 8.64
CA THR A 158 25.85 5.54 8.94
C THR A 158 26.61 5.54 7.62
N GLY A 159 27.66 6.35 7.51
CA GLY A 159 28.47 6.53 6.28
C GLY A 159 29.29 5.31 5.83
N ILE A 160 28.77 4.10 6.00
CA ILE A 160 29.34 2.87 5.46
C ILE A 160 28.42 2.44 4.31
N GLU A 161 28.91 2.63 3.09
CA GLU A 161 28.33 2.03 1.89
C GLU A 161 28.28 0.51 2.09
N PHE A 162 27.07 -0.06 2.19
CA PHE A 162 26.90 -1.49 2.09
C PHE A 162 27.08 -1.87 0.61
N GLU A 163 28.26 -2.35 0.24
CA GLU A 163 28.45 -3.10 -1.00
C GLU A 163 27.64 -4.40 -0.91
N THR A 164 26.46 -4.41 -1.52
CA THR A 164 25.70 -5.65 -1.76
C THR A 164 26.42 -6.44 -2.84
N SER A 165 27.36 -7.29 -2.43
CA SER A 165 28.00 -8.26 -3.31
C SER A 165 27.07 -9.47 -3.54
N PHE A 166 26.11 -9.31 -4.45
CA PHE A 166 25.46 -10.46 -5.09
C PHE A 166 26.43 -11.05 -6.12
N ARG A 167 27.39 -11.87 -5.67
CA ARG A 167 28.11 -12.77 -6.57
C ARG A 167 27.17 -13.91 -6.93
N LEU A 168 26.53 -13.82 -8.10
CA LEU A 168 26.00 -15.01 -8.77
C LEU A 168 27.16 -16.00 -8.94
N GLY A 169 27.04 -17.14 -8.25
CA GLY A 169 27.86 -18.30 -8.51
C GLY A 169 27.67 -18.70 -9.97
N LYS A 170 28.76 -18.61 -10.75
CA LYS A 170 28.90 -19.42 -11.96
C LYS A 170 28.99 -20.88 -11.51
N GLU A 171 27.93 -21.64 -11.72
CA GLU A 171 28.05 -23.09 -11.86
C GLU A 171 28.14 -23.43 -13.35
N ARG A 172 29.36 -23.85 -13.70
CA ARG A 172 29.83 -24.78 -14.74
C ARG A 172 29.10 -24.85 -16.07
#